data_AF-A0AAJ4E344-F1
#
_entry.id   AF-A0AAJ4E344-F1
#
_cell.length_a   1.000
_cell.length_b   1.000
_cell.length_c   1.000
_cell.angle_alpha   90.00
_cell.angle_beta   90.00
_cell.angle_gamma   90.00
#
_symmetry.space_group_name_H-M   'P 1'
#
loop_
_entity.id
_entity.type
_entity.pdbx_description
1 polymer ?
#
loop_
_entity_poly.entity_id
_entity_poly.type
_entity_poly.pdbx_seq_one_letter_code
_entity_poly.pdbx_strand_id
1 'polypeptide(L)'
;MQAQHIIILVGIGVCFLLLTVFIVRAIKRAIRRSYLAGKSAGIADSSARIDTLNADIAMLASEREHLLLSIELKDLAIEHLKEQLSSGNTSSLTKADLQVMSDTAITLGLAHKTWVHVKGTEPWRTRATTQLQQLNAIVLRILGEIRDSNKPTESPIDVGEAA
;
A
#
# COMPACT_ATOMS: atom_id res chain seq x y z
N MET A 1 -62.85 -61.75 50.39
CA MET A 1 -61.51 -61.69 49.79
C MET A 1 -61.52 -61.14 48.35
N GLN A 2 -62.47 -61.52 47.47
CA GLN A 2 -62.46 -61.12 46.05
C GLN A 2 -62.71 -59.62 45.77
N ALA A 3 -63.56 -58.95 46.56
CA ALA A 3 -63.88 -57.52 46.38
C ALA A 3 -62.72 -56.57 46.71
N GLN A 4 -61.88 -56.89 47.69
CA GLN A 4 -60.71 -56.08 48.05
C GLN A 4 -59.65 -56.07 46.95
N HIS A 5 -59.41 -57.23 46.31
CA HIS A 5 -58.46 -57.32 45.19
C HIS A 5 -58.95 -56.51 43.97
N ILE A 6 -60.25 -56.46 43.71
CA ILE A 6 -60.84 -55.66 42.62
C ILE A 6 -60.65 -54.16 42.89
N ILE A 7 -60.88 -53.69 44.12
CA ILE A 7 -60.71 -52.27 44.49
C ILE A 7 -59.25 -51.82 44.33
N ILE A 8 -58.29 -52.65 44.77
CA ILE A 8 -56.86 -52.34 44.64
C ILE A 8 -56.46 -52.27 43.16
N LEU A 9 -56.96 -53.19 42.32
CA LEU A 9 -56.64 -53.25 40.90
C LEU A 9 -57.19 -52.02 40.15
N VAL A 10 -58.41 -51.59 40.48
CA VAL A 10 -59.00 -50.35 39.94
C VAL A 10 -58.22 -49.12 40.41
N GLY A 11 -57.84 -49.04 41.69
CA GLY A 11 -57.05 -47.94 42.23
C GLY A 11 -55.68 -47.79 41.57
N ILE A 12 -54.99 -48.91 41.32
CA ILE A 12 -53.72 -48.93 40.59
C ILE A 12 -53.93 -48.50 39.14
N GLY A 13 -54.99 -48.97 38.49
CA GLY A 13 -55.31 -48.57 37.11
C GLY A 13 -55.54 -47.07 36.98
N VAL A 14 -56.32 -46.47 37.87
CA VAL A 14 -56.57 -45.02 37.90
C VAL A 14 -55.29 -44.25 38.21
N CYS A 15 -54.49 -44.70 39.18
CA CYS A 15 -53.21 -44.07 39.52
C CYS A 15 -52.24 -44.07 38.33
N PHE A 16 -52.13 -45.20 37.62
CA PHE A 16 -51.30 -45.32 36.42
C PHE A 16 -51.78 -44.41 35.29
N LEU A 17 -53.10 -44.29 35.10
CA LEU A 17 -53.69 -43.41 34.10
C LEU A 17 -53.43 -41.92 34.40
N LEU A 18 -53.51 -41.51 35.66
CA LEU A 18 -53.14 -40.16 36.08
C LEU A 18 -51.64 -39.88 35.89
N LEU A 19 -50.78 -40.84 36.24
CA LEU A 19 -49.33 -40.72 36.03
C LEU A 19 -48.98 -40.56 34.55
N THR A 20 -49.56 -41.38 33.67
CA THR A 20 -49.30 -41.28 32.23
C THR A 20 -49.74 -39.93 31.65
N VAL A 21 -50.92 -39.42 32.04
CA VAL A 21 -51.39 -38.08 31.62
C VAL A 21 -50.44 -36.99 32.12
N PHE A 22 -49.98 -37.09 33.37
CA PHE A 22 -49.04 -36.13 33.93
C PHE A 22 -47.70 -36.13 33.19
N ILE A 23 -47.14 -37.32 32.91
CA ILE A 23 -45.90 -37.48 32.16
C ILE A 23 -46.02 -36.91 30.74
N VAL A 24 -47.10 -37.23 30.02
CA VAL A 24 -47.32 -36.70 28.65
C VAL A 24 -47.42 -35.18 28.66
N ARG A 25 -48.11 -34.60 29.65
CA ARG A 25 -48.24 -33.15 29.79
C ARG A 25 -46.89 -32.49 30.11
N ALA A 26 -46.09 -33.11 30.99
CA ALA A 26 -44.76 -32.65 31.33
C ALA A 26 -43.82 -32.70 30.10
N ILE A 27 -43.82 -33.81 29.36
CA ILE A 27 -43.01 -33.99 28.14
C ILE A 27 -43.39 -32.95 27.08
N LYS A 28 -44.68 -32.78 26.78
CA LYS A 28 -45.13 -31.76 25.79
C LYS A 28 -44.71 -30.35 26.19
N ARG A 29 -44.76 -30.02 27.48
CA ARG A 29 -44.34 -28.70 27.99
C ARG A 29 -42.82 -28.52 27.87
N ALA A 30 -42.04 -29.56 28.17
CA ALA A 30 -40.59 -29.54 28.04
C ALA A 30 -40.17 -29.36 26.57
N ILE A 31 -40.74 -30.15 25.65
CA ILE A 31 -40.47 -30.06 24.20
C ILE A 31 -40.82 -28.68 23.65
N ARG A 32 -41.98 -28.12 24.03
CA ARG A 32 -42.36 -26.78 23.56
C ARG A 32 -41.38 -25.71 24.03
N ARG A 33 -40.93 -25.79 25.29
CA ARG A 33 -39.95 -24.84 25.84
C ARG A 33 -38.59 -24.97 25.16
N SER A 34 -38.08 -26.19 24.99
CA SER A 34 -36.79 -26.40 24.32
C SER A 34 -36.84 -25.96 22.85
N TYR A 35 -37.94 -26.22 22.15
CA TYR A 35 -38.13 -25.75 20.77
C TYR A 35 -38.14 -24.23 20.66
N LEU A 36 -38.87 -23.54 21.55
CA LEU A 36 -38.90 -22.07 21.57
C LEU A 36 -37.52 -21.48 21.89
N ALA A 37 -36.85 -22.03 22.90
CA ALA A 37 -35.51 -21.60 23.30
C ALA A 37 -34.48 -21.84 22.18
N GLY A 38 -34.54 -23.00 21.51
CA GLY A 38 -33.69 -23.31 20.36
C GLY A 38 -33.95 -22.40 19.17
N LYS A 39 -35.23 -22.11 18.87
CA LYS A 39 -35.60 -21.17 17.80
C LYS A 39 -35.10 -19.76 18.10
N SER A 40 -35.29 -19.26 19.33
CA SER A 40 -34.82 -17.93 19.70
C SER A 40 -33.30 -17.84 19.71
N ALA A 41 -32.60 -18.87 20.19
CA ALA A 41 -31.15 -18.93 20.17
C ALA A 41 -30.60 -18.95 18.74
N GLY A 42 -31.21 -19.71 17.84
CA GLY A 42 -30.81 -19.73 16.43
C GLY A 42 -31.03 -18.40 15.72
N ILE A 43 -32.13 -17.69 16.02
CA ILE A 43 -32.38 -16.35 15.47
C ILE A 43 -31.35 -15.35 16.03
N ALA A 44 -31.05 -15.41 17.33
CA ALA A 44 -30.06 -14.53 17.95
C ALA A 44 -28.66 -14.76 17.38
N ASP A 45 -28.24 -16.02 17.22
CA ASP A 45 -26.96 -16.38 16.59
C ASP A 45 -26.89 -15.87 15.15
N SER A 46 -27.93 -16.12 14.36
CA SER A 46 -27.98 -15.64 12.98
C SER A 46 -27.95 -14.11 12.90
N SER A 47 -28.63 -13.41 13.81
CA SER A 47 -28.61 -11.95 13.87
C SER A 47 -27.20 -11.44 14.18
N ALA A 48 -26.54 -11.99 15.21
CA ALA A 48 -25.19 -11.61 15.59
C ALA A 48 -24.19 -11.84 14.45
N ARG A 49 -24.35 -12.93 13.68
CA ARG A 49 -23.53 -13.21 12.50
C ARG A 49 -23.78 -12.21 11.37
N ILE A 50 -25.04 -11.81 11.14
CA ILE A 50 -25.38 -10.78 10.16
C ILE A 50 -24.82 -9.42 10.57
N ASP A 51 -24.90 -9.07 11.86
CA ASP A 51 -24.36 -7.82 12.38
C ASP A 51 -22.84 -7.77 12.25
N THR A 52 -22.16 -8.88 12.52
CA THR A 52 -20.71 -9.02 12.32
C THR A 52 -20.35 -8.85 10.84
N LEU A 53 -21.06 -9.55 9.95
CA LEU A 53 -20.81 -9.46 8.51
C LEU A 53 -21.07 -8.05 7.96
N ASN A 54 -22.10 -7.36 8.47
CA ASN A 54 -22.36 -5.97 8.11
C ASN A 54 -21.25 -5.03 8.58
N ALA A 55 -20.69 -5.26 9.77
CA ALA A 55 -19.55 -4.50 10.27
C ALA A 55 -18.32 -4.72 9.39
N ASP A 56 -18.04 -5.97 9.01
CA ASP A 56 -16.94 -6.32 8.11
C ASP A 56 -17.11 -5.67 6.73
N ILE A 57 -18.32 -5.68 6.17
CA ILE A 57 -18.63 -5.01 4.88
C ILE A 57 -18.39 -3.50 5.00
N ALA A 58 -18.82 -2.86 6.09
CA ALA A 58 -18.62 -1.43 6.29
C ALA A 58 -17.13 -1.08 6.41
N MET A 59 -16.36 -1.90 7.12
CA MET A 59 -14.90 -1.75 7.22
C MET A 59 -14.24 -1.88 5.85
N LEU A 60 -14.58 -2.92 5.09
CA LEU A 60 -14.02 -3.16 3.76
C LEU A 60 -14.36 -2.04 2.76
N ALA A 61 -15.57 -1.48 2.86
CA ALA A 61 -15.98 -0.33 2.05
C ALA A 61 -15.13 0.91 2.36
N SER A 62 -14.86 1.19 3.64
CA SER A 62 -14.00 2.30 4.06
C SER A 62 -12.55 2.11 3.61
N GLU A 63 -12.01 0.89 3.74
CA GLU A 63 -10.66 0.56 3.28
C GLU A 63 -10.52 0.76 1.77
N ARG A 64 -11.52 0.31 1.00
CA ARG A 64 -11.56 0.52 -0.45
C ARG A 64 -11.57 2.00 -0.82
N GLU A 65 -12.35 2.83 -0.13
CA GLU A 65 -12.39 4.28 -0.36
C GLU A 65 -11.02 4.92 -0.10
N HIS A 66 -10.37 4.55 1.01
CA HIS A 66 -9.03 5.02 1.33
C HIS A 66 -7.99 4.61 0.28
N LEU A 67 -8.05 3.37 -0.21
CA LEU A 67 -7.17 2.89 -1.28
C LEU A 67 -7.39 3.67 -2.58
N LEU A 68 -8.64 3.97 -2.96
CA LEU A 68 -8.93 4.77 -4.14
C LEU A 68 -8.37 6.19 -4.03
N LEU A 69 -8.56 6.86 -2.89
CA LEU A 69 -7.99 8.18 -2.64
C LEU A 69 -6.46 8.14 -2.69
N SER A 70 -5.83 7.08 -2.16
CA SER A 70 -4.37 6.91 -2.22
C SER A 70 -3.88 6.75 -3.65
N ILE A 71 -4.60 5.98 -4.48
CA ILE A 71 -4.28 5.81 -5.91
C ILE A 71 -4.39 7.15 -6.64
N GLU A 72 -5.48 7.89 -6.45
CA GLU A 72 -5.70 9.18 -7.10
C GLU A 72 -4.61 10.20 -6.74
N LEU A 73 -4.22 10.27 -5.46
CA LEU A 73 -3.10 11.11 -5.03
C LEU A 73 -1.76 10.71 -5.66
N LYS A 74 -1.51 9.40 -5.80
CA LYS A 74 -0.30 8.89 -6.43
C LYS A 74 -0.29 9.16 -7.94
N ASP A 75 -1.42 9.04 -8.62
CA ASP A 75 -1.55 9.38 -10.04
C ASP A 75 -1.29 10.87 -10.28
N LEU A 76 -1.81 11.75 -9.42
CA LEU A 76 -1.50 13.19 -9.46
C LEU A 76 -0.01 13.46 -9.24
N ALA A 77 0.62 12.76 -8.28
CA ALA A 77 2.05 12.89 -8.04
C ALA A 77 2.88 12.42 -9.25
N ILE A 78 2.46 11.34 -9.91
CA ILE A 78 3.10 10.83 -11.14
C ILE A 78 2.96 11.84 -12.27
N GLU A 79 1.76 12.39 -12.52
CA GLU A 79 1.57 13.39 -13.57
C GLU A 79 2.37 14.66 -13.28
N HIS A 80 2.43 15.12 -12.03
CA HIS A 80 3.28 16.26 -11.66
C HIS A 80 4.78 15.96 -11.86
N LEU A 81 5.27 14.77 -11.49
CA LEU A 81 6.66 14.37 -11.75
C LEU A 81 6.95 14.26 -13.25
N LYS A 82 5.99 13.79 -14.04
CA LYS A 82 6.09 13.70 -15.50
C LYS A 82 6.09 15.08 -16.14
N GLU A 83 5.28 16.01 -15.66
CA GLU A 83 5.30 17.41 -16.06
C GLU A 83 6.63 18.05 -15.67
N GLN A 84 7.16 17.81 -14.48
CA GLN A 84 8.50 18.26 -14.09
C GLN A 84 9.60 17.67 -14.97
N LEU A 85 9.50 16.40 -15.37
CA LEU A 85 10.47 15.80 -16.27
C LEU A 85 10.37 16.36 -17.70
N SER A 86 9.17 16.77 -18.11
CA SER A 86 8.91 17.34 -19.44
C SER A 86 9.20 18.84 -19.52
N SER A 87 9.00 19.58 -18.43
CA SER A 87 9.16 21.04 -18.33
C SER A 87 10.49 21.44 -17.68
N GLY A 88 10.99 20.59 -16.77
CA GLY A 88 12.32 20.67 -16.21
C GLY A 88 13.28 20.43 -17.35
N ASN A 89 13.79 21.54 -17.88
CA ASN A 89 14.89 21.61 -18.81
C ASN A 89 15.97 20.59 -18.43
N THR A 90 15.87 19.38 -18.99
CA THR A 90 17.04 18.78 -19.59
C THR A 90 17.40 19.72 -20.73
N SER A 91 18.05 20.84 -20.41
CA SER A 91 19.07 21.38 -21.29
C SER A 91 20.18 20.32 -21.29
N SER A 92 19.86 19.17 -21.88
CA SER A 92 20.77 18.05 -21.96
C SER A 92 21.87 18.59 -22.84
N LEU A 93 23.07 18.69 -22.29
CA LEU A 93 24.24 18.93 -23.11
C LEU A 93 24.18 17.96 -24.29
N THR A 94 24.03 18.52 -25.48
CA THR A 94 24.01 17.69 -26.68
C THR A 94 25.44 17.29 -26.99
N LYS A 95 25.59 16.26 -27.83
CA LYS A 95 26.91 15.90 -28.36
C LYS A 95 27.60 17.09 -29.06
N ALA A 96 26.82 17.98 -29.68
CA ALA A 96 27.34 19.18 -30.32
C ALA A 96 27.92 20.17 -29.29
N ASP A 97 27.25 20.37 -28.16
CA ASP A 97 27.73 21.25 -27.09
C ASP A 97 29.06 20.75 -26.50
N LEU A 98 29.16 19.44 -26.26
CA LEU A 98 30.40 18.81 -25.81
C LEU A 98 31.52 18.93 -26.85
N GLN A 99 31.18 18.80 -28.14
CA GLN A 99 32.14 18.98 -29.22
C GLN A 99 32.66 20.42 -29.28
N VAL A 100 31.78 21.42 -29.15
CA VAL A 100 32.17 22.84 -29.12
C VAL A 100 33.10 23.12 -27.94
N MET A 101 32.82 22.55 -26.75
CA MET A 101 33.72 22.67 -25.60
C MET A 101 35.08 22.03 -25.87
N SER A 102 35.12 20.83 -26.47
CA SER A 102 36.36 20.16 -26.84
C SER A 102 37.17 20.98 -27.85
N ASP A 103 36.53 21.47 -28.91
CA ASP A 103 37.17 22.26 -29.96
C ASP A 103 37.67 23.60 -29.40
N THR A 104 36.94 24.20 -28.46
CA THR A 104 37.35 25.41 -27.75
C THR A 104 38.59 25.14 -26.89
N ALA A 105 38.66 24.02 -26.18
CA ALA A 105 39.83 23.63 -25.39
C ALA A 105 41.07 23.44 -26.29
N ILE A 106 40.91 22.77 -27.43
CA ILE A 106 41.97 22.58 -28.43
C ILE A 106 42.44 23.93 -28.98
N THR A 107 41.50 24.80 -29.34
CA THR A 107 41.80 26.13 -29.89
C THR A 107 42.53 27.01 -28.89
N LEU A 108 42.09 27.06 -27.63
CA LEU A 108 42.77 27.79 -26.56
C LEU A 108 44.16 27.21 -26.28
N GLY A 109 44.30 25.89 -26.28
CA GLY A 109 45.59 25.23 -26.12
C GLY A 109 46.57 25.55 -27.26
N LEU A 110 46.07 25.59 -28.49
CA LEU A 110 46.86 25.97 -29.66
C LEU A 110 47.25 27.46 -29.62
N ALA A 111 46.28 28.34 -29.34
CA ALA A 111 46.53 29.78 -29.22
C ALA A 111 47.58 30.09 -28.16
N HIS A 112 47.49 29.44 -27.00
CA HIS A 112 48.49 29.54 -25.95
C HIS A 112 49.89 29.13 -26.45
N LYS A 113 50.03 27.96 -27.10
CA LYS A 113 51.31 27.48 -27.65
C LYS A 113 51.89 28.43 -28.70
N THR A 114 51.06 29.01 -29.55
CA THR A 114 51.50 29.95 -30.57
C THR A 114 52.00 31.26 -29.95
N TRP A 115 51.25 31.80 -28.99
CA TRP A 115 51.60 33.05 -28.31
C TRP A 115 52.84 32.93 -27.41
N VAL A 116 53.24 31.74 -26.97
CA VAL A 116 54.49 31.55 -26.19
C VAL A 116 55.72 32.12 -26.89
N HIS A 117 55.72 32.17 -28.22
CA HIS A 117 56.85 32.59 -29.02
C HIS A 117 56.78 34.07 -29.47
N VAL A 118 55.70 34.79 -29.12
CA VAL A 118 55.46 36.17 -29.56
C VAL A 118 55.56 37.13 -28.35
N LYS A 119 56.56 38.02 -28.36
CA LYS A 119 56.73 39.03 -27.30
C LYS A 119 55.52 39.96 -27.21
N GLY A 120 55.10 40.29 -25.99
CA GLY A 120 53.96 41.18 -25.73
C GLY A 120 52.61 40.47 -25.67
N THR A 121 52.57 39.15 -25.84
CA THR A 121 51.33 38.36 -25.76
C THR A 121 51.11 37.68 -24.40
N GLU A 122 51.93 38.01 -23.39
CA GLU A 122 51.83 37.52 -22.02
C GLU A 122 50.39 37.60 -21.46
N PRO A 123 49.63 38.70 -21.63
CA PRO A 123 48.25 38.77 -21.13
C PRO A 123 47.30 37.77 -21.81
N TRP A 124 47.49 37.53 -23.11
CA TRP A 124 46.68 36.62 -23.90
C TRP A 124 46.98 35.15 -23.56
N ARG A 125 48.25 34.85 -23.25
CA ARG A 125 48.64 33.53 -22.74
C ARG A 125 47.99 33.23 -21.40
N THR A 126 48.12 34.14 -20.44
CA THR A 126 47.52 33.98 -19.10
C THR A 126 46.01 33.86 -19.19
N ARG A 127 45.37 34.61 -20.09
CA ARG A 127 43.93 34.48 -20.34
C ARG A 127 43.56 33.12 -20.92
N ALA A 128 44.27 32.63 -21.93
CA ALA A 128 44.01 31.34 -22.55
C ALA A 128 44.15 30.19 -21.54
N THR A 129 45.20 30.20 -20.71
CA THR A 129 45.38 29.18 -19.65
C THR A 129 44.27 29.23 -18.61
N THR A 130 43.86 30.43 -18.19
CA THR A 130 42.78 30.61 -17.22
C THR A 130 41.46 30.10 -17.76
N GLN A 131 41.13 30.44 -19.01
CA GLN A 131 39.90 29.98 -19.66
C GLN A 131 39.88 28.46 -19.85
N LEU A 132 41.03 27.84 -20.16
CA LEU A 132 41.15 26.40 -20.29
C LEU A 132 40.93 25.70 -18.93
N GLN A 133 41.47 26.25 -17.83
CA GLN A 133 41.22 25.75 -16.48
C GLN A 133 39.74 25.85 -16.08
N GLN A 134 39.11 26.99 -16.36
CA GLN A 134 37.68 27.20 -16.10
C GLN A 134 36.82 26.22 -16.89
N LEU A 135 37.15 26.00 -18.17
CA LEU A 135 36.44 25.06 -19.03
C LEU A 135 36.54 23.62 -18.49
N ASN A 136 37.72 23.19 -18.06
CA ASN A 136 37.89 21.89 -17.42
C ASN A 136 37.08 21.75 -16.12
N ALA A 137 37.04 22.79 -15.29
CA ALA A 137 36.24 22.77 -14.05
C ALA A 137 34.73 22.64 -14.34
N ILE A 138 34.24 23.27 -15.42
CA ILE A 138 32.85 23.13 -15.88
C ILE A 138 32.58 21.70 -16.34
N VAL A 139 33.47 21.11 -17.15
CA VAL A 139 33.33 19.71 -17.62
C VAL A 139 33.27 18.73 -16.45
N LEU A 140 34.14 18.89 -15.44
CA LEU A 140 34.14 18.02 -14.27
C LEU A 140 32.85 18.14 -13.44
N ARG A 141 32.28 19.34 -13.33
CA ARG A 141 31.00 19.57 -12.64
C ARG A 141 29.85 18.87 -13.38
N ILE A 142 29.81 19.00 -14.70
CA ILE A 142 28.81 18.33 -15.55
C ILE A 142 28.91 16.80 -15.39
N LEU A 143 30.13 16.25 -15.43
CA LEU A 143 30.34 14.81 -15.23
C LEU A 143 29.93 14.34 -13.83
N GLY A 144 30.15 15.16 -12.80
CA GLY A 144 29.68 14.90 -11.43
C GLY A 144 28.16 14.81 -11.35
N GLU A 145 27.47 15.83 -11.90
CA GLU A 145 26.01 15.92 -11.91
C GLU A 145 25.36 14.75 -12.63
N ILE A 146 25.90 14.35 -13.80
CA ILE A 146 25.41 13.20 -14.57
C ILE A 146 25.57 11.89 -13.79
N ARG A 147 26.68 11.74 -13.06
CA ARG A 147 26.94 10.54 -12.27
C ARG A 147 26.01 10.43 -11.06
N ASP A 148 25.78 11.54 -10.36
CA ASP A 148 24.91 11.57 -9.19
C ASP A 148 23.43 11.40 -9.58
N SER A 149 23.03 11.92 -10.75
CA SER A 149 21.69 11.71 -11.32
C SER A 149 21.40 10.25 -11.72
N ASN A 150 22.44 9.44 -11.96
CA ASN A 150 22.31 8.03 -12.34
C ASN A 150 22.35 7.08 -11.14
N LYS A 151 22.48 7.58 -9.91
CA LYS A 151 22.46 6.74 -8.72
C LYS A 151 21.00 6.31 -8.45
N PRO A 152 20.67 5.00 -8.49
CA PRO A 152 19.33 4.56 -8.16
C PRO A 152 19.06 4.91 -6.69
N THR A 153 18.00 5.68 -6.44
CA THR A 153 17.41 5.80 -5.12
C THR A 153 16.84 4.42 -4.76
N GLU A 154 17.64 3.59 -4.10
CA GLU A 154 17.15 2.41 -3.39
C GLU A 154 16.17 2.88 -2.31
N SER A 155 14.89 2.94 -2.67
CA SER A 155 13.81 2.96 -1.70
C SER A 155 13.73 1.56 -1.11
N PRO A 156 13.92 1.36 0.20
CA PRO A 156 13.69 0.07 0.80
C PRO A 156 12.19 -0.22 0.69
N ILE A 157 11.85 -1.21 -0.12
CA ILE A 157 10.53 -1.84 -0.09
C ILE A 157 10.45 -2.54 1.26
N ASP A 158 9.77 -1.91 2.21
CA ASP A 158 9.37 -2.51 3.47
C ASP A 158 8.34 -3.60 3.13
N VAL A 159 8.82 -4.83 3.01
CA VAL A 159 7.98 -6.02 2.83
C VAL A 159 7.44 -6.35 4.22
N GLY A 160 6.16 -6.01 4.43
CA GLY A 160 5.42 -6.33 5.63
C GLY A 160 5.52 -7.81 5.99
N GLU A 161 6.02 -8.06 7.19
CA GLU A 161 6.00 -9.36 7.84
C GLU A 161 4.59 -9.56 8.44
N ALA A 162 3.79 -10.39 7.77
CA ALA A 162 2.54 -10.92 8.33
C ALA A 162 2.79 -12.37 8.76
N ALA A 163 2.75 -12.60 10.07
CA ALA A 163 2.61 -13.91 10.71
C ALA A 163 1.51 -13.83 11.78
#